data_AF-A0A7J8I389-F1
#
_entry.id   AF-A0A7J8I389-F1
#
_cell.length_a   1.000
_cell.length_b   1.000
_cell.length_c   1.000
_cell.angle_alpha   90.00
_cell.angle_beta   90.00
_cell.angle_gamma   90.00
#
_symmetry.space_group_name_H-M   'P 1'
#
loop_
_entity.id
_entity.type
_entity.pdbx_description
1 polymer ?
#
loop_
_entity_poly.entity_id
_entity_poly.type
_entity_poly.pdbx_seq_one_letter_code
_entity_poly.pdbx_strand_id
1 'polypeptide(L)'
;MNSESSRSLENTVNRVYSDQLVPKINTSRKLSTSANPPSILEIPQEIKKSCGDKQVEITVERIKMAKSIKEKQSNDLEKLAFKRKAEGEEKPAGRKEAKILELDSPLITPPLPHIPLKNIMDVEAKLVYIDEEDVSYEFVEPFTSTGTQPTCRAAEIVDPVHAPNCSRLPQIDKWLQVALKDASLCYRQKKYAVAAGQFRTALELCSKGAVLGKPFEASAEDIASVASFIETKLVICYLRMRKPDLALNHAHRSIVLNPAYFRNHLRQATVFRCLERYSEAARSAMIADYMFWLFGGSEQCVSKLIKLYWQAMIEEAITRAESFSVMYTPFATKITADKVEKVKEVFTKTHPAYVDYIYTDLQGFHVLPQTVDWSSFPPQQYLLILGFRHKEDGKFLEKVSRRKLPTFIEHKTPFSPLTREDTVRQMETMGKRVLPILDFIRSTQLNGSFPACSGALEKLQYASLLSQLQRVKEQSQVINQAMAELATIPYLGDISQEEADLLQSLMADAMDSLEGRGGGRERVWNTIQKVGRVEDFLYQLEDNFLKTKKLRNARRQKTKMKRLQTVQQS
;
A
#
# COMPACT_ATOMS: atom_id res chain seq x y z
N MET A 1 15.91 -48.44 42.82
CA MET A 1 16.55 -48.63 44.14
C MET A 1 17.66 -47.59 44.27
N ASN A 2 17.81 -47.01 45.47
CA ASN A 2 18.96 -46.24 46.00
C ASN A 2 19.41 -45.02 45.16
N SER A 3 19.17 -43.75 45.56
CA SER A 3 19.68 -42.98 46.73
C SER A 3 21.18 -42.66 46.61
N GLU A 4 21.71 -41.48 46.92
CA GLU A 4 21.27 -40.35 47.80
C GLU A 4 21.35 -38.99 47.03
N SER A 5 20.72 -37.85 47.36
CA SER A 5 20.59 -37.06 48.61
C SER A 5 21.93 -36.51 49.14
N SER A 6 22.16 -35.22 49.45
CA SER A 6 21.33 -33.99 49.51
C SER A 6 22.14 -32.79 48.92
N ARG A 7 21.97 -31.48 49.16
CA ARG A 7 21.23 -30.62 50.12
C ARG A 7 21.05 -29.19 49.54
N SER A 8 20.61 -28.22 50.36
CA SER A 8 20.37 -26.80 49.97
C SER A 8 20.84 -25.79 51.02
N LEU A 9 21.30 -24.60 50.58
CA LEU A 9 21.41 -23.29 51.25
C LEU A 9 21.96 -22.31 50.19
N GLU A 10 21.24 -21.28 49.73
CA GLU A 10 20.93 -20.01 50.43
C GLU A 10 22.14 -19.33 51.09
N ASN A 11 22.50 -18.14 50.57
CA ASN A 11 23.04 -17.06 51.37
C ASN A 11 22.87 -15.70 50.68
N THR A 12 22.54 -14.66 51.46
CA THR A 12 22.20 -13.32 50.98
C THR A 12 23.27 -12.31 51.39
N VAL A 13 23.67 -11.40 50.49
CA VAL A 13 24.52 -10.24 50.85
C VAL A 13 23.93 -8.96 50.28
N ASN A 14 23.86 -7.92 51.11
CA ASN A 14 23.23 -6.64 50.78
C ASN A 14 24.24 -5.57 50.29
N ARG A 15 23.88 -4.93 49.17
CA ARG A 15 23.82 -3.46 48.99
C ARG A 15 24.71 -2.58 49.90
N VAL A 16 25.66 -1.88 49.29
CA VAL A 16 26.15 -0.56 49.75
C VAL A 16 26.21 0.41 48.56
N TYR A 17 25.80 1.66 48.77
CA TYR A 17 25.96 2.78 47.85
C TYR A 17 27.25 3.55 48.19
N SER A 18 27.93 4.09 47.18
CA SER A 18 28.83 5.25 47.33
C SER A 18 28.51 6.25 46.22
N ASP A 19 28.41 7.52 46.58
CA ASP A 19 27.91 8.60 45.72
C ASP A 19 28.90 9.78 45.68
N GLN A 20 28.86 10.54 44.59
CA GLN A 20 29.48 11.86 44.38
C GLN A 20 30.98 12.08 44.72
N LEU A 21 31.73 12.55 43.72
CA LEU A 21 32.66 13.68 43.91
C LEU A 21 32.77 14.51 42.62
N VAL A 22 32.84 15.84 42.76
CA VAL A 22 32.78 16.82 41.65
C VAL A 22 34.07 17.63 41.59
N PRO A 23 34.56 17.96 40.39
CA PRO A 23 35.34 19.19 40.19
C PRO A 23 34.71 20.12 39.14
N LYS A 24 34.35 21.33 39.57
CA LYS A 24 34.31 22.52 38.70
C LYS A 24 35.57 23.35 38.97
N ILE A 25 36.24 23.82 37.93
CA ILE A 25 37.09 25.03 37.92
C ILE A 25 37.12 25.55 36.48
N ASN A 26 37.39 26.85 36.29
CA ASN A 26 37.10 27.56 35.05
C ASN A 26 38.20 28.57 34.71
N THR A 27 38.45 28.82 33.41
CA THR A 27 39.41 29.81 32.85
C THR A 27 40.91 29.48 33.10
N SER A 28 41.90 29.97 32.32
CA SER A 28 41.90 31.04 31.29
C SER A 28 43.03 30.87 30.23
N ARG A 29 42.89 31.52 29.05
CA ARG A 29 43.96 32.01 28.10
C ARG A 29 45.05 31.03 27.57
N LYS A 30 45.55 31.08 26.32
CA LYS A 30 45.34 32.00 25.17
C LYS A 30 45.78 31.34 23.83
N LEU A 31 45.02 31.56 22.76
CA LEU A 31 45.34 31.59 21.30
C LEU A 31 46.68 31.02 20.74
N SER A 32 46.57 30.12 19.75
CA SER A 32 47.31 30.22 18.46
C SER A 32 46.67 29.46 17.27
N THR A 33 45.70 30.11 16.62
CA THR A 33 45.54 30.23 15.15
C THR A 33 45.67 29.01 14.19
N SER A 34 44.53 28.53 13.68
CA SER A 34 44.25 28.49 12.21
C SER A 34 42.73 28.65 11.97
N ALA A 35 42.33 28.97 10.74
CA ALA A 35 41.02 29.56 10.38
C ALA A 35 40.43 28.84 9.14
N ASN A 36 39.11 28.79 8.83
CA ASN A 36 37.84 28.99 9.58
C ASN A 36 36.68 28.26 8.81
N PRO A 37 35.35 28.45 9.01
CA PRO A 37 34.34 27.41 8.72
C PRO A 37 33.57 27.59 7.37
N PRO A 38 32.70 26.63 6.98
CA PRO A 38 31.86 26.76 5.79
C PRO A 38 30.80 27.88 5.89
N SER A 39 30.47 28.48 4.76
CA SER A 39 29.54 29.62 4.62
C SER A 39 28.08 29.21 4.47
N ILE A 40 27.16 30.14 4.79
CA ILE A 40 25.71 30.01 4.65
C ILE A 40 25.19 31.21 3.84
N LEU A 41 24.41 30.90 2.79
CA LEU A 41 23.51 31.79 2.03
C LEU A 41 24.04 33.19 1.61
N GLU A 42 24.22 33.38 0.30
CA GLU A 42 24.14 34.70 -0.34
C GLU A 42 22.93 34.81 -1.27
N ILE A 43 22.44 36.05 -1.42
CA ILE A 43 21.24 36.43 -2.19
C ILE A 43 21.69 37.37 -3.31
N PRO A 44 21.32 37.12 -4.58
CA PRO A 44 21.55 38.10 -5.65
C PRO A 44 20.64 39.33 -5.48
N GLN A 45 21.23 40.53 -5.40
CA GLN A 45 20.50 41.80 -5.32
C GLN A 45 20.34 42.49 -6.70
N GLU A 46 19.17 43.14 -6.84
CA GLU A 46 18.85 44.34 -7.63
C GLU A 46 19.58 44.65 -8.96
N ILE A 47 18.77 44.84 -10.01
CA ILE A 47 19.00 45.90 -11.01
C ILE A 47 17.89 46.95 -10.85
N LYS A 48 18.26 48.23 -10.79
CA LYS A 48 17.34 49.36 -10.48
C LYS A 48 16.74 50.03 -11.73
N LYS A 49 15.44 50.36 -11.65
CA LYS A 49 14.69 51.53 -12.20
C LYS A 49 13.18 51.19 -12.19
N SER A 50 12.23 52.10 -11.91
CA SER A 50 12.31 53.47 -11.37
C SER A 50 10.93 53.92 -10.80
N CYS A 51 10.98 54.81 -9.80
CA CYS A 51 9.93 55.66 -9.18
C CYS A 51 8.50 55.68 -9.78
N GLY A 52 7.46 55.68 -8.92
CA GLY A 52 6.07 55.96 -9.33
C GLY A 52 4.97 55.80 -8.27
N ASP A 53 5.01 56.53 -7.15
CA ASP A 53 3.89 56.57 -6.19
C ASP A 53 2.64 57.27 -6.78
N LYS A 54 1.45 56.69 -6.53
CA LYS A 54 0.18 57.42 -6.35
C LYS A 54 -0.90 56.55 -5.68
N GLN A 55 -1.87 57.22 -5.07
CA GLN A 55 -2.77 56.69 -4.04
C GLN A 55 -4.22 57.18 -4.34
N VAL A 56 -5.22 56.57 -3.68
CA VAL A 56 -6.66 56.96 -3.73
C VAL A 56 -7.31 56.52 -5.08
N GLU A 57 -8.57 56.09 -5.18
CA GLU A 57 -9.77 56.32 -4.36
C GLU A 57 -10.69 55.09 -4.17
N ILE A 58 -11.70 55.22 -3.29
CA ILE A 58 -12.83 54.30 -3.12
C ILE A 58 -14.12 55.05 -3.43
N THR A 59 -15.04 54.48 -4.22
CA THR A 59 -16.43 54.94 -4.32
C THR A 59 -17.42 53.77 -4.36
N VAL A 60 -18.66 54.02 -3.93
CA VAL A 60 -19.70 53.01 -3.68
C VAL A 60 -21.07 53.55 -4.10
N GLU A 61 -21.80 52.82 -4.95
CA GLU A 61 -23.28 52.79 -5.04
C GLU A 61 -23.71 51.61 -5.95
N ARG A 62 -24.70 50.72 -5.75
CA ARG A 62 -25.92 50.54 -4.88
C ARG A 62 -27.23 50.75 -5.68
N ILE A 63 -28.35 50.08 -5.28
CA ILE A 63 -29.77 50.23 -5.78
C ILE A 63 -30.02 49.59 -7.18
N LYS A 64 -31.13 48.89 -7.57
CA LYS A 64 -32.34 48.18 -7.00
C LYS A 64 -32.72 47.07 -8.06
N MET A 65 -33.37 45.92 -7.84
CA MET A 65 -34.58 45.46 -7.10
C MET A 65 -35.96 45.62 -7.82
N ALA A 66 -36.38 44.56 -8.55
CA ALA A 66 -37.76 44.17 -8.98
C ALA A 66 -37.73 42.66 -9.35
N LYS A 67 -38.68 41.74 -9.05
CA LYS A 67 -40.15 41.63 -9.33
C LYS A 67 -40.45 41.54 -10.85
N SER A 68 -41.22 40.58 -11.39
CA SER A 68 -42.14 39.57 -10.79
C SER A 68 -42.75 38.51 -11.76
N ILE A 69 -43.26 37.38 -11.20
CA ILE A 69 -44.61 36.77 -11.40
C ILE A 69 -44.92 35.70 -12.51
N LYS A 70 -45.79 34.71 -12.12
CA LYS A 70 -46.63 33.73 -12.90
C LYS A 70 -45.96 32.49 -13.56
N GLU A 71 -46.47 31.26 -13.35
CA GLU A 71 -47.59 30.49 -14.00
C GLU A 71 -47.27 30.01 -15.45
N LYS A 72 -47.62 28.80 -15.95
CA LYS A 72 -48.42 27.66 -15.43
C LYS A 72 -48.25 26.35 -16.27
N GLN A 73 -48.35 25.18 -15.62
CA GLN A 73 -49.06 23.92 -16.01
C GLN A 73 -48.87 23.20 -17.38
N SER A 74 -49.52 22.02 -17.49
CA SER A 74 -49.58 20.98 -18.55
C SER A 74 -48.32 20.12 -18.76
N ASN A 75 -48.35 18.77 -18.81
CA ASN A 75 -49.24 17.78 -19.48
C ASN A 75 -48.97 17.68 -21.00
N ASP A 76 -48.91 16.52 -21.66
CA ASP A 76 -49.13 15.10 -21.27
C ASP A 76 -48.05 14.21 -21.98
N LEU A 77 -47.73 12.96 -21.57
CA LEU A 77 -48.33 11.70 -22.09
C LEU A 77 -48.64 11.77 -23.62
N GLU A 78 -48.15 10.88 -24.51
CA GLU A 78 -48.19 9.42 -24.40
C GLU A 78 -47.20 8.65 -25.36
N LYS A 79 -46.72 7.50 -24.87
CA LYS A 79 -46.67 6.13 -25.48
C LYS A 79 -46.16 5.78 -26.91
N LEU A 80 -45.49 4.60 -26.93
CA LEU A 80 -45.47 3.52 -27.96
C LEU A 80 -44.82 3.80 -29.34
N ALA A 81 -44.34 2.81 -30.13
CA ALA A 81 -43.53 1.60 -29.88
C ALA A 81 -43.27 0.83 -31.23
N PHE A 82 -42.40 -0.19 -31.18
CA PHE A 82 -42.26 -1.33 -32.11
C PHE A 82 -41.46 -1.21 -33.45
N LYS A 83 -40.31 -1.92 -33.47
CA LYS A 83 -39.86 -2.97 -34.43
C LYS A 83 -40.15 -2.75 -35.94
N ARG A 84 -39.15 -2.91 -36.83
CA ARG A 84 -38.53 -4.22 -37.18
C ARG A 84 -37.14 -4.10 -37.85
N LYS A 85 -36.49 -5.25 -38.09
CA LYS A 85 -35.19 -5.41 -38.77
C LYS A 85 -35.30 -5.35 -40.30
N ALA A 86 -34.19 -5.01 -40.96
CA ALA A 86 -33.72 -5.61 -42.22
C ALA A 86 -32.18 -5.62 -42.23
N GLU A 87 -31.55 -6.50 -43.01
CA GLU A 87 -30.10 -6.60 -43.19
C GLU A 87 -29.67 -6.05 -44.56
N GLY A 88 -28.40 -5.66 -44.68
CA GLY A 88 -27.78 -5.16 -45.91
C GLY A 88 -26.35 -4.71 -45.63
N GLU A 89 -25.39 -5.23 -46.37
CA GLU A 89 -23.96 -4.94 -46.18
C GLU A 89 -23.55 -3.65 -46.91
N GLU A 90 -22.72 -2.82 -46.27
CA GLU A 90 -21.37 -2.48 -46.75
C GLU A 90 -20.65 -1.52 -45.77
N LYS A 91 -19.32 -1.43 -45.91
CA LYS A 91 -18.40 -0.51 -45.21
C LYS A 91 -17.51 0.14 -46.29
N PRO A 92 -17.02 1.39 -46.13
CA PRO A 92 -16.24 1.75 -44.94
C PRO A 92 -16.31 3.22 -44.46
N ALA A 93 -15.46 3.52 -43.47
CA ALA A 93 -14.86 4.82 -43.18
C ALA A 93 -15.78 6.05 -42.96
N GLY A 94 -16.13 6.29 -41.69
CA GLY A 94 -16.59 7.60 -41.23
C GLY A 94 -16.34 7.79 -39.74
N ARG A 95 -15.40 8.67 -39.36
CA ARG A 95 -15.29 9.17 -37.98
C ARG A 95 -16.58 9.90 -37.63
N LYS A 96 -17.35 9.37 -36.69
CA LYS A 96 -18.40 10.13 -35.98
C LYS A 96 -17.93 10.37 -34.56
N GLU A 97 -17.68 11.63 -34.25
CA GLU A 97 -17.43 12.06 -32.88
C GLU A 97 -18.66 11.73 -32.03
N ALA A 98 -18.44 11.09 -30.88
CA ALA A 98 -19.51 10.84 -29.94
C ALA A 98 -19.95 12.17 -29.34
N LYS A 99 -21.11 12.69 -29.78
CA LYS A 99 -21.70 13.90 -29.21
C LYS A 99 -21.85 13.74 -27.70
N ILE A 100 -21.44 14.76 -26.97
CA ILE A 100 -21.65 14.88 -25.53
C ILE A 100 -23.15 14.80 -25.26
N LEU A 101 -23.56 13.79 -24.50
CA LEU A 101 -24.90 13.68 -23.91
C LEU A 101 -24.86 14.27 -22.50
N GLU A 102 -25.95 14.92 -22.10
CA GLU A 102 -26.02 15.68 -20.85
C GLU A 102 -25.98 14.77 -19.61
N LEU A 103 -25.37 15.27 -18.54
CA LEU A 103 -24.92 14.48 -17.39
C LEU A 103 -26.00 14.29 -16.30
N ASP A 104 -27.23 13.98 -16.71
CA ASP A 104 -28.36 13.69 -15.82
C ASP A 104 -28.67 12.19 -15.78
N SER A 105 -27.71 11.43 -15.26
CA SER A 105 -27.89 10.05 -14.80
C SER A 105 -27.21 9.87 -13.44
N PRO A 106 -27.70 8.97 -12.57
CA PRO A 106 -27.38 8.99 -11.15
C PRO A 106 -25.87 8.79 -10.89
N LEU A 107 -25.31 9.64 -10.03
CA LEU A 107 -23.91 9.65 -9.56
C LEU A 107 -23.55 8.43 -8.67
N ILE A 108 -24.32 7.34 -8.77
CA ILE A 108 -24.32 6.20 -7.86
C ILE A 108 -23.89 4.98 -8.66
N THR A 109 -22.66 4.54 -8.45
CA THR A 109 -22.27 3.16 -8.76
C THR A 109 -23.20 2.24 -7.94
N PRO A 110 -23.94 1.29 -8.54
CA PRO A 110 -24.76 0.37 -7.75
C PRO A 110 -23.87 -0.45 -6.81
N PRO A 111 -24.39 -0.92 -5.66
CA PRO A 111 -23.63 -1.77 -4.76
C PRO A 111 -23.12 -3.00 -5.51
N LEU A 112 -21.85 -3.36 -5.26
CA LEU A 112 -21.20 -4.46 -5.97
C LEU A 112 -22.02 -5.76 -5.79
N PRO A 113 -22.35 -6.47 -6.88
CA PRO A 113 -23.34 -7.55 -6.84
C PRO A 113 -22.77 -8.81 -6.18
N HIS A 114 -23.11 -8.98 -4.89
CA HIS A 114 -22.61 -10.03 -3.99
C HIS A 114 -22.32 -11.37 -4.68
N ILE A 115 -21.05 -11.73 -4.74
CA ILE A 115 -20.57 -12.96 -5.35
C ILE A 115 -20.72 -14.13 -4.37
N PRO A 116 -21.52 -15.16 -4.67
CA PRO A 116 -21.70 -16.30 -3.78
C PRO A 116 -20.40 -17.07 -3.54
N LEU A 117 -20.17 -17.52 -2.29
CA LEU A 117 -18.99 -18.30 -1.89
C LEU A 117 -18.69 -19.50 -2.81
N LYS A 118 -19.73 -20.13 -3.39
CA LYS A 118 -19.58 -21.22 -4.39
C LYS A 118 -18.73 -20.80 -5.60
N ASN A 119 -18.88 -19.57 -6.08
CA ASN A 119 -18.14 -19.04 -7.22
C ASN A 119 -16.68 -18.73 -6.83
N ILE A 120 -16.46 -18.24 -5.61
CA ILE A 120 -15.10 -18.03 -5.04
C ILE A 120 -14.37 -19.38 -4.96
N MET A 121 -15.03 -20.42 -4.44
CA MET A 121 -14.47 -21.78 -4.35
C MET A 121 -14.20 -22.41 -5.73
N ASP A 122 -15.00 -22.10 -6.75
CA ASP A 122 -14.77 -22.51 -8.13
C ASP A 122 -13.54 -21.82 -8.73
N VAL A 123 -13.31 -20.52 -8.48
CA VAL A 123 -12.06 -19.83 -8.84
C VAL A 123 -10.85 -20.47 -8.14
N GLU A 124 -10.94 -20.76 -6.83
CA GLU A 124 -9.84 -21.42 -6.12
C GLU A 124 -9.53 -22.80 -6.68
N ALA A 125 -10.56 -23.61 -6.97
CA ALA A 125 -10.39 -24.90 -7.61
C ALA A 125 -9.74 -24.80 -9.00
N LYS A 126 -10.05 -23.74 -9.75
CA LYS A 126 -9.57 -23.51 -11.13
C LYS A 126 -8.22 -22.82 -11.24
N LEU A 127 -7.77 -22.05 -10.26
CA LEU A 127 -6.51 -21.28 -10.36
C LEU A 127 -5.54 -21.48 -9.20
N VAL A 128 -6.03 -21.69 -7.97
CA VAL A 128 -5.19 -21.73 -6.76
C VAL A 128 -4.65 -23.14 -6.52
N TYR A 129 -5.54 -24.14 -6.63
CA TYR A 129 -5.25 -25.53 -6.33
C TYR A 129 -4.88 -26.40 -7.54
N ILE A 130 -4.65 -25.80 -8.73
CA ILE A 130 -4.02 -26.52 -9.85
C ILE A 130 -2.71 -27.14 -9.33
N ASP A 131 -2.51 -28.43 -9.59
CA ASP A 131 -1.18 -29.01 -9.50
C ASP A 131 -0.45 -28.66 -10.79
N GLU A 132 0.42 -27.65 -10.79
CA GLU A 132 1.41 -27.46 -11.86
C GLU A 132 2.14 -28.80 -12.05
N GLU A 133 2.02 -29.44 -13.22
CA GLU A 133 2.56 -30.77 -13.48
C GLU A 133 4.05 -30.72 -13.83
N ASP A 134 4.83 -31.60 -13.19
CA ASP A 134 6.30 -31.69 -13.31
C ASP A 134 7.04 -30.36 -13.01
N VAL A 135 8.37 -30.40 -13.10
CA VAL A 135 9.23 -29.21 -12.95
C VAL A 135 9.61 -28.67 -14.34
N SER A 136 8.61 -28.48 -15.20
CA SER A 136 8.74 -27.71 -16.43
C SER A 136 8.62 -26.23 -16.07
N TYR A 137 9.76 -25.56 -15.97
CA TYR A 137 9.85 -24.17 -15.52
C TYR A 137 9.23 -23.18 -16.52
N GLU A 138 7.96 -22.83 -16.30
CA GLU A 138 7.30 -21.69 -16.97
C GLU A 138 7.83 -20.36 -16.41
N PHE A 139 9.04 -19.97 -16.82
CA PHE A 139 9.50 -18.59 -16.69
C PHE A 139 9.41 -17.88 -18.04
N VAL A 140 8.66 -16.77 -18.02
CA VAL A 140 8.77 -15.72 -19.03
C VAL A 140 10.20 -15.17 -18.96
N GLU A 141 10.81 -14.92 -20.12
CA GLU A 141 12.18 -14.43 -20.21
C GLU A 141 12.34 -13.11 -19.43
N PRO A 142 13.32 -13.00 -18.50
CA PRO A 142 13.64 -11.72 -17.87
C PRO A 142 14.30 -10.82 -18.92
N PHE A 143 13.50 -9.96 -19.55
CA PHE A 143 14.01 -8.95 -20.48
C PHE A 143 15.05 -8.06 -19.79
N THR A 144 16.30 -8.17 -20.22
CA THR A 144 17.39 -7.36 -19.68
C THR A 144 17.12 -5.88 -19.95
N SER A 145 16.96 -5.09 -18.89
CA SER A 145 16.76 -3.65 -18.98
C SER A 145 18.02 -2.91 -19.42
N THR A 146 18.28 -2.92 -20.74
CA THR A 146 19.28 -2.07 -21.40
C THR A 146 18.56 -0.84 -21.95
N GLY A 147 18.42 0.18 -21.11
CA GLY A 147 17.54 1.32 -21.41
C GLY A 147 18.01 2.21 -22.57
N THR A 148 17.08 2.57 -23.46
CA THR A 148 17.05 3.82 -24.25
C THR A 148 15.59 4.08 -24.68
N GLN A 149 15.20 5.35 -24.84
CA GLN A 149 13.82 5.73 -25.19
C GLN A 149 13.39 5.25 -26.59
N PRO A 150 12.10 4.94 -26.80
CA PRO A 150 11.56 4.68 -28.14
C PRO A 150 11.43 5.98 -28.95
N THR A 151 12.17 6.09 -30.06
CA THR A 151 11.89 7.07 -31.12
C THR A 151 11.84 6.35 -32.46
N CYS A 152 10.66 6.27 -33.09
CA CYS A 152 10.49 5.53 -34.33
C CYS A 152 11.09 6.28 -35.54
N ARG A 153 11.96 5.63 -36.31
CA ARG A 153 12.08 5.84 -37.77
C ARG A 153 12.65 4.61 -38.50
N ALA A 154 12.50 4.62 -39.82
CA ALA A 154 12.46 3.43 -40.65
C ALA A 154 13.83 2.81 -40.99
N ALA A 155 13.80 1.47 -41.07
CA ALA A 155 14.48 0.57 -42.00
C ALA A 155 15.76 1.00 -42.75
N GLU A 156 16.79 0.16 -42.62
CA GLU A 156 17.50 -0.42 -43.77
C GLU A 156 18.03 -1.83 -43.41
N ILE A 157 18.61 -2.57 -44.37
CA ILE A 157 18.81 -4.04 -44.33
C ILE A 157 20.31 -4.39 -44.36
N VAL A 158 20.76 -5.42 -43.62
CA VAL A 158 21.73 -6.48 -44.06
C VAL A 158 22.00 -7.53 -42.96
N ASP A 159 21.87 -8.80 -43.36
CA ASP A 159 22.29 -10.13 -42.82
C ASP A 159 22.40 -10.52 -41.32
N PRO A 160 22.17 -11.82 -40.98
CA PRO A 160 22.11 -12.32 -39.61
C PRO A 160 23.34 -13.15 -39.18
N VAL A 161 23.90 -12.88 -37.99
CA VAL A 161 24.91 -13.74 -37.35
C VAL A 161 24.64 -13.84 -35.84
N HIS A 162 24.78 -15.06 -35.29
CA HIS A 162 24.60 -15.44 -33.88
C HIS A 162 23.22 -15.20 -33.22
N ALA A 163 22.35 -16.21 -33.34
CA ALA A 163 21.24 -16.41 -32.41
C ALA A 163 21.75 -17.01 -31.06
N PRO A 164 21.39 -16.46 -29.89
CA PRO A 164 21.63 -17.09 -28.59
C PRO A 164 20.61 -18.19 -28.28
N ASN A 165 21.11 -19.30 -27.73
CA ASN A 165 20.41 -20.55 -27.44
C ASN A 165 19.06 -20.43 -26.69
N CYS A 166 18.14 -21.35 -27.00
CA CYS A 166 16.90 -21.57 -26.25
C CYS A 166 17.11 -21.91 -24.76
N SER A 167 16.04 -21.72 -23.98
CA SER A 167 15.96 -21.94 -22.53
C SER A 167 16.55 -23.27 -22.05
N ARG A 168 17.34 -23.20 -20.97
CA ARG A 168 17.79 -24.37 -20.21
C ARG A 168 17.06 -24.39 -18.87
N LEU A 169 16.40 -25.50 -18.57
CA LEU A 169 15.84 -25.77 -17.25
C LEU A 169 16.97 -25.77 -16.20
N PRO A 170 16.84 -25.09 -15.04
CA PRO A 170 17.78 -25.22 -13.93
C PRO A 170 18.23 -26.65 -13.65
N GLN A 171 19.54 -26.87 -13.53
CA GLN A 171 20.13 -28.19 -13.30
C GLN A 171 20.00 -28.62 -11.83
N ILE A 172 18.79 -29.02 -11.44
CA ILE A 172 18.47 -29.58 -10.12
C ILE A 172 19.34 -30.81 -9.82
N ASP A 173 19.79 -30.97 -8.58
CA ASP A 173 20.32 -32.26 -8.13
C ASP A 173 19.23 -33.36 -8.17
N LYS A 174 19.67 -34.61 -8.37
CA LYS A 174 18.82 -35.79 -8.48
C LYS A 174 18.02 -36.07 -7.19
N TRP A 175 18.58 -35.83 -6.00
CA TRP A 175 17.87 -36.05 -4.74
C TRP A 175 16.75 -35.03 -4.55
N LEU A 176 16.99 -33.77 -4.89
CA LEU A 176 15.96 -32.74 -4.87
C LEU A 176 14.88 -33.02 -5.93
N GLN A 177 15.25 -33.42 -7.15
CA GLN A 177 14.28 -33.82 -8.18
C GLN A 177 13.39 -34.99 -7.74
N VAL A 178 13.96 -36.03 -7.09
CA VAL A 178 13.19 -37.16 -6.53
C VAL A 178 12.26 -36.69 -5.41
N ALA A 179 12.75 -35.89 -4.46
CA ALA A 179 11.94 -35.38 -3.35
C ALA A 179 10.73 -34.55 -3.83
N LEU A 180 10.90 -33.74 -4.88
CA LEU A 180 9.81 -32.98 -5.51
C LEU A 180 8.76 -33.89 -6.18
N LYS A 181 9.21 -34.97 -6.85
CA LYS A 181 8.31 -35.95 -7.50
C LYS A 181 7.52 -36.76 -6.46
N ASP A 182 8.16 -37.23 -5.40
CA ASP A 182 7.51 -37.96 -4.31
C ASP A 182 6.49 -37.08 -3.55
N ALA A 183 6.83 -35.82 -3.30
CA ALA A 183 5.93 -34.85 -2.68
C ALA A 183 4.70 -34.56 -3.56
N SER A 184 4.90 -34.39 -4.87
CA SER A 184 3.83 -34.17 -5.84
C SER A 184 2.93 -35.41 -6.00
N LEU A 185 3.52 -36.61 -6.02
CA LEU A 185 2.78 -37.88 -5.98
C LEU A 185 1.91 -37.99 -4.72
N CYS A 186 2.44 -37.61 -3.54
CA CYS A 186 1.67 -37.58 -2.31
C CYS A 186 0.55 -36.53 -2.33
N TYR A 187 0.78 -35.35 -2.95
CA TYR A 187 -0.26 -34.33 -3.14
C TYR A 187 -1.41 -34.86 -4.02
N ARG A 188 -1.10 -35.51 -5.15
CA ARG A 188 -2.07 -36.16 -6.05
C ARG A 188 -2.86 -37.28 -5.36
N GLN A 189 -2.20 -38.08 -4.52
CA GLN A 189 -2.82 -39.07 -3.64
C GLN A 189 -3.63 -38.46 -2.47
N LYS A 190 -3.78 -37.13 -2.41
CA LYS A 190 -4.47 -36.37 -1.35
C LYS A 190 -3.84 -36.53 0.05
N LYS A 191 -2.61 -37.03 0.13
CA LYS A 191 -1.81 -37.20 1.36
C LYS A 191 -1.13 -35.88 1.74
N TYR A 192 -1.90 -34.80 1.84
CA TYR A 192 -1.38 -33.42 1.94
C TYR A 192 -0.40 -33.19 3.10
N ALA A 193 -0.57 -33.88 4.23
CA ALA A 193 0.36 -33.81 5.36
C ALA A 193 1.73 -34.46 5.06
N VAL A 194 1.75 -35.54 4.28
CA VAL A 194 2.99 -36.23 3.85
C VAL A 194 3.69 -35.39 2.78
N ALA A 195 2.93 -34.90 1.79
CA ALA A 195 3.43 -33.99 0.77
C ALA A 195 4.05 -32.72 1.39
N ALA A 196 3.40 -32.10 2.37
CA ALA A 196 3.95 -30.96 3.10
C ALA A 196 5.23 -31.28 3.89
N GLY A 197 5.38 -32.50 4.39
CA GLY A 197 6.63 -32.99 4.98
C GLY A 197 7.75 -33.10 3.93
N GLN A 198 7.48 -33.75 2.81
CA GLN A 198 8.45 -33.96 1.73
C GLN A 198 8.85 -32.64 1.04
N PHE A 199 7.91 -31.71 0.82
CA PHE A 199 8.23 -30.37 0.33
C PHE A 199 9.07 -29.56 1.33
N ARG A 200 8.91 -29.73 2.66
CA ARG A 200 9.86 -29.15 3.63
C ARG A 200 11.26 -29.75 3.50
N THR A 201 11.37 -31.07 3.34
CA THR A 201 12.68 -31.71 3.08
C THR A 201 13.32 -31.22 1.78
N ALA A 202 12.52 -31.02 0.72
CA ALA A 202 12.98 -30.40 -0.53
C ALA A 202 13.45 -28.95 -0.31
N LEU A 203 12.75 -28.16 0.50
CA LEU A 203 13.15 -26.79 0.86
C LEU A 203 14.46 -26.76 1.66
N GLU A 204 14.63 -27.69 2.60
CA GLU A 204 15.89 -27.85 3.32
C GLU A 204 17.05 -28.21 2.38
N LEU A 205 16.85 -29.18 1.48
CA LEU A 205 17.85 -29.55 0.46
C LEU A 205 18.20 -28.34 -0.41
N CYS A 206 17.19 -27.60 -0.89
CA CYS A 206 17.37 -26.34 -1.63
C CYS A 206 18.24 -25.34 -0.85
N SER A 207 17.93 -25.10 0.44
CA SER A 207 18.69 -24.18 1.29
C SER A 207 20.13 -24.64 1.60
N LYS A 208 20.39 -25.95 1.50
CA LYS A 208 21.72 -26.58 1.66
C LYS A 208 22.50 -26.63 0.34
N GLY A 209 21.97 -26.05 -0.75
CA GLY A 209 22.62 -25.99 -2.06
C GLY A 209 22.25 -27.10 -3.04
N ALA A 210 21.20 -27.91 -2.81
CA ALA A 210 20.82 -28.99 -3.74
C ALA A 210 20.13 -28.51 -5.05
N VAL A 211 20.08 -27.20 -5.31
CA VAL A 211 19.78 -26.64 -6.65
C VAL A 211 21.07 -26.46 -7.46
N LEU A 212 22.24 -26.58 -6.84
CA LEU A 212 23.52 -26.55 -7.53
C LEU A 212 23.75 -27.90 -8.24
N GLY A 213 23.98 -27.85 -9.55
CA GLY A 213 24.53 -28.97 -10.31
C GLY A 213 26.01 -29.14 -10.01
N LYS A 214 26.89 -28.62 -10.87
CA LYS A 214 28.24 -28.28 -10.41
C LYS A 214 28.14 -27.10 -9.43
N PRO A 215 28.89 -27.09 -8.31
CA PRO A 215 28.65 -26.19 -7.17
C PRO A 215 28.84 -24.68 -7.39
N PHE A 216 29.08 -24.23 -8.62
CA PHE A 216 29.37 -22.83 -8.96
C PHE A 216 28.67 -22.32 -10.25
N GLU A 217 27.76 -23.11 -10.86
CA GLU A 217 27.20 -22.80 -12.19
C GLU A 217 25.70 -22.42 -12.23
N ALA A 218 24.93 -22.57 -11.13
CA ALA A 218 23.51 -22.18 -11.09
C ALA A 218 23.33 -20.72 -10.62
N SER A 219 22.37 -20.00 -11.20
CA SER A 219 22.12 -18.59 -10.85
C SER A 219 21.33 -18.43 -9.55
N ALA A 220 21.40 -17.26 -8.93
CA ALA A 220 20.57 -16.93 -7.77
C ALA A 220 19.07 -16.90 -8.12
N GLU A 221 18.73 -16.57 -9.37
CA GLU A 221 17.37 -16.56 -9.90
C GLU A 221 16.81 -17.99 -10.03
N ASP A 222 17.61 -18.95 -10.54
CA ASP A 222 17.26 -20.37 -10.58
C ASP A 222 16.94 -20.92 -9.18
N ILE A 223 17.75 -20.56 -8.18
CA ILE A 223 17.59 -21.00 -6.79
C ILE A 223 16.34 -20.37 -6.16
N ALA A 224 16.10 -19.08 -6.40
CA ALA A 224 14.89 -18.39 -5.94
C ALA A 224 13.62 -18.93 -6.61
N SER A 225 13.69 -19.27 -7.90
CA SER A 225 12.68 -20.00 -8.66
C SER A 225 12.27 -21.33 -7.98
N VAL A 226 13.23 -22.21 -7.71
CA VAL A 226 12.97 -23.52 -7.11
C VAL A 226 12.47 -23.38 -5.68
N ALA A 227 13.04 -22.47 -4.90
CA ALA A 227 12.56 -22.17 -3.56
C ALA A 227 11.11 -21.67 -3.59
N SER A 228 10.77 -20.72 -4.47
CA SER A 228 9.40 -20.21 -4.67
C SER A 228 8.42 -21.31 -5.06
N PHE A 229 8.81 -22.22 -5.96
CA PHE A 229 8.00 -23.39 -6.33
C PHE A 229 7.71 -24.28 -5.11
N ILE A 230 8.70 -24.54 -4.25
CA ILE A 230 8.52 -25.36 -3.05
C ILE A 230 7.63 -24.64 -2.02
N GLU A 231 7.84 -23.34 -1.79
CA GLU A 231 7.03 -22.51 -0.89
C GLU A 231 5.56 -22.45 -1.36
N THR A 232 5.31 -22.29 -2.66
CA THR A 232 3.96 -22.22 -3.23
C THR A 232 3.26 -23.59 -3.21
N LYS A 233 3.99 -24.71 -3.41
CA LYS A 233 3.49 -26.08 -3.20
C LYS A 233 3.20 -26.36 -1.71
N LEU A 234 3.95 -25.78 -0.77
CA LEU A 234 3.65 -25.83 0.66
C LEU A 234 2.36 -25.08 1.00
N VAL A 235 2.13 -23.89 0.43
CA VAL A 235 0.88 -23.11 0.61
C VAL A 235 -0.35 -23.93 0.22
N ILE A 236 -0.38 -24.54 -0.97
CA ILE A 236 -1.53 -25.34 -1.40
C ILE A 236 -1.75 -26.57 -0.51
N CYS A 237 -0.69 -27.21 0.02
CA CYS A 237 -0.82 -28.30 0.97
C CYS A 237 -1.50 -27.84 2.27
N TYR A 238 -1.07 -26.73 2.87
CA TYR A 238 -1.66 -26.23 4.11
C TYR A 238 -3.09 -25.70 3.93
N LEU A 239 -3.39 -25.06 2.79
CA LEU A 239 -4.77 -24.67 2.45
C LEU A 239 -5.68 -25.90 2.29
N ARG A 240 -5.23 -26.95 1.57
CA ARG A 240 -5.96 -28.24 1.48
C ARG A 240 -6.15 -28.91 2.86
N MET A 241 -5.22 -28.71 3.79
CA MET A 241 -5.32 -29.16 5.19
C MET A 241 -6.15 -28.25 6.10
N ARG A 242 -6.71 -27.13 5.60
CA ARG A 242 -7.39 -26.08 6.38
C ARG A 242 -6.52 -25.48 7.50
N LYS A 243 -5.24 -25.22 7.23
CA LYS A 243 -4.28 -24.60 8.16
C LYS A 243 -3.66 -23.32 7.58
N PRO A 244 -4.46 -22.25 7.35
CA PRO A 244 -3.97 -21.03 6.71
C PRO A 244 -2.84 -20.33 7.49
N ASP A 245 -2.82 -20.44 8.82
CA ASP A 245 -1.74 -19.92 9.67
C ASP A 245 -0.36 -20.50 9.35
N LEU A 246 -0.32 -21.77 8.91
CA LEU A 246 0.91 -22.42 8.44
C LEU A 246 1.24 -21.99 7.02
N ALA A 247 0.23 -21.76 6.18
CA ALA A 247 0.41 -21.31 4.80
C ALA A 247 0.96 -19.88 4.70
N LEU A 248 0.61 -18.99 5.63
CA LEU A 248 0.85 -17.55 5.53
C LEU A 248 2.31 -17.16 5.32
N ASN A 249 3.23 -17.65 6.16
CA ASN A 249 4.66 -17.35 6.00
C ASN A 249 5.24 -17.93 4.71
N HIS A 250 4.76 -19.10 4.27
CA HIS A 250 5.16 -19.70 2.98
C HIS A 250 4.65 -18.85 1.79
N ALA A 251 3.43 -18.29 1.87
CA ALA A 251 2.87 -17.43 0.83
C ALA A 251 3.58 -16.07 0.73
N HIS A 252 4.06 -15.52 1.85
CA HIS A 252 4.94 -14.35 1.83
C HIS A 252 6.30 -14.70 1.20
N ARG A 253 6.93 -15.81 1.63
CA ARG A 253 8.23 -16.26 1.13
C ARG A 253 8.22 -16.56 -0.38
N SER A 254 7.18 -17.20 -0.91
CA SER A 254 7.06 -17.43 -2.36
C SER A 254 7.03 -16.12 -3.18
N ILE A 255 6.43 -15.04 -2.65
CA ILE A 255 6.42 -13.72 -3.31
C ILE A 255 7.76 -13.02 -3.18
N VAL A 256 8.45 -13.11 -2.04
CA VAL A 256 9.81 -12.57 -1.88
C VAL A 256 10.81 -13.24 -2.84
N LEU A 257 10.62 -14.54 -3.12
CA LEU A 257 11.46 -15.34 -4.01
C LEU A 257 11.06 -15.25 -5.49
N ASN A 258 9.77 -15.03 -5.79
CA ASN A 258 9.28 -14.75 -7.14
C ASN A 258 8.04 -13.83 -7.06
N PRO A 259 8.24 -12.50 -7.14
CA PRO A 259 7.15 -11.51 -7.10
C PRO A 259 6.42 -11.34 -8.43
N ALA A 260 7.00 -11.80 -9.55
CA ALA A 260 6.37 -11.75 -10.87
C ALA A 260 5.25 -12.79 -11.03
N TYR A 261 5.35 -13.95 -10.36
CA TYR A 261 4.44 -15.07 -10.59
C TYR A 261 3.06 -14.85 -9.96
N PHE A 262 2.07 -14.52 -10.80
CA PHE A 262 0.71 -14.15 -10.37
C PHE A 262 0.03 -15.18 -9.45
N ARG A 263 0.31 -16.49 -9.60
CA ARG A 263 -0.28 -17.53 -8.74
C ARG A 263 0.23 -17.45 -7.30
N ASN A 264 1.41 -16.91 -7.04
CA ASN A 264 1.89 -16.67 -5.67
C ASN A 264 1.01 -15.61 -4.97
N HIS A 265 0.68 -14.52 -5.67
CA HIS A 265 -0.25 -13.49 -5.19
C HIS A 265 -1.67 -14.04 -4.99
N LEU A 266 -2.18 -14.84 -5.91
CA LEU A 266 -3.52 -15.45 -5.78
C LEU A 266 -3.59 -16.51 -4.65
N ARG A 267 -2.51 -17.27 -4.45
CA ARG A 267 -2.36 -18.20 -3.32
C ARG A 267 -2.29 -17.42 -2.01
N GLN A 268 -1.56 -16.31 -1.95
CA GLN A 268 -1.58 -15.39 -0.78
C GLN A 268 -2.99 -14.82 -0.52
N ALA A 269 -3.70 -14.37 -1.56
CA ALA A 269 -5.08 -13.89 -1.46
C ALA A 269 -6.01 -14.95 -0.84
N THR A 270 -5.80 -16.22 -1.19
CA THR A 270 -6.54 -17.35 -0.63
C THR A 270 -6.22 -17.61 0.84
N VAL A 271 -4.95 -17.46 1.25
CA VAL A 271 -4.57 -17.52 2.67
C VAL A 271 -5.21 -16.37 3.45
N PHE A 272 -5.13 -15.13 2.95
CA PHE A 272 -5.77 -13.98 3.59
C PHE A 272 -7.30 -14.15 3.71
N ARG A 273 -7.99 -14.63 2.67
CA ARG A 273 -9.43 -14.96 2.76
C ARG A 273 -9.73 -16.01 3.82
N CYS A 274 -8.89 -17.04 3.93
CA CYS A 274 -9.03 -18.09 4.95
C CYS A 274 -8.69 -17.60 6.39
N LEU A 275 -8.16 -16.39 6.54
CA LEU A 275 -7.92 -15.71 7.81
C LEU A 275 -8.88 -14.52 8.04
N GLU A 276 -9.94 -14.38 7.22
CA GLU A 276 -10.89 -13.25 7.22
C GLU A 276 -10.25 -11.86 6.97
N ARG A 277 -9.07 -11.83 6.35
CA ARG A 277 -8.27 -10.63 6.05
C ARG A 277 -8.62 -10.06 4.67
N TYR A 278 -9.89 -9.73 4.46
CA TYR A 278 -10.46 -9.47 3.14
C TYR A 278 -9.83 -8.29 2.37
N SER A 279 -9.49 -7.18 3.02
CA SER A 279 -8.80 -6.04 2.37
C SER A 279 -7.45 -6.45 1.76
N GLU A 280 -6.72 -7.29 2.48
CA GLU A 280 -5.40 -7.77 2.08
C GLU A 280 -5.53 -8.84 0.98
N ALA A 281 -6.54 -9.72 1.09
CA ALA A 281 -6.91 -10.64 0.03
C ALA A 281 -7.29 -9.91 -1.27
N ALA A 282 -8.01 -8.78 -1.18
CA ALA A 282 -8.36 -7.95 -2.32
C ALA A 282 -7.13 -7.31 -2.97
N ARG A 283 -6.18 -6.76 -2.18
CA ARG A 283 -4.92 -6.23 -2.72
C ARG A 283 -4.10 -7.32 -3.41
N SER A 284 -3.93 -8.51 -2.82
CA SER A 284 -3.19 -9.60 -3.46
C SER A 284 -3.88 -10.13 -4.72
N ALA A 285 -5.23 -10.12 -4.78
CA ALA A 285 -5.96 -10.51 -5.98
C ALA A 285 -5.85 -9.46 -7.12
N MET A 286 -5.88 -8.16 -6.79
CA MET A 286 -5.59 -7.08 -7.74
C MET A 286 -4.18 -7.21 -8.33
N ILE A 287 -3.18 -7.43 -7.47
CA ILE A 287 -1.79 -7.63 -7.88
C ILE A 287 -1.66 -8.90 -8.74
N ALA A 288 -2.37 -9.99 -8.42
CA ALA A 288 -2.37 -11.19 -9.25
C ALA A 288 -2.90 -10.91 -10.68
N ASP A 289 -4.01 -10.20 -10.83
CA ASP A 289 -4.57 -9.87 -12.15
C ASP A 289 -3.65 -8.93 -12.96
N TYR A 290 -3.02 -7.97 -12.28
CA TYR A 290 -2.05 -7.06 -12.88
C TYR A 290 -0.75 -7.76 -13.30
N MET A 291 -0.17 -8.61 -12.45
CA MET A 291 1.01 -9.41 -12.77
C MET A 291 0.74 -10.41 -13.91
N PHE A 292 -0.45 -11.02 -13.92
CA PHE A 292 -0.88 -11.88 -15.02
C PHE A 292 -0.84 -11.13 -16.35
N TRP A 293 -1.38 -9.91 -16.42
CA TRP A 293 -1.31 -9.07 -17.61
C TRP A 293 0.13 -8.63 -17.95
N LEU A 294 0.89 -8.14 -16.96
CA LEU A 294 2.23 -7.57 -17.13
C LEU A 294 3.21 -8.57 -17.76
N PHE A 295 3.12 -9.83 -17.36
CA PHE A 295 3.95 -10.93 -17.88
C PHE A 295 3.28 -11.68 -19.05
N GLY A 296 2.46 -10.99 -19.86
CA GLY A 296 1.97 -11.49 -21.16
C GLY A 296 0.77 -12.43 -21.11
N GLY A 297 0.09 -12.55 -19.96
CA GLY A 297 -1.09 -13.39 -19.77
C GLY A 297 -2.27 -12.94 -20.63
N SER A 298 -2.45 -13.59 -21.77
CA SER A 298 -3.50 -13.28 -22.76
C SER A 298 -4.81 -14.04 -22.54
N GLU A 299 -4.83 -15.06 -21.65
CA GLU A 299 -6.05 -15.81 -21.35
C GLU A 299 -7.09 -14.97 -20.60
N GLN A 300 -8.04 -14.40 -21.35
CA GLN A 300 -9.18 -13.67 -20.78
C GLN A 300 -9.97 -14.48 -19.75
N CYS A 301 -9.94 -15.81 -19.79
CA CYS A 301 -10.59 -16.67 -18.81
C CYS A 301 -9.96 -16.51 -17.42
N VAL A 302 -8.64 -16.55 -17.33
CA VAL A 302 -7.88 -16.40 -16.08
C VAL A 302 -8.11 -15.02 -15.48
N SER A 303 -7.93 -13.94 -16.24
CA SER A 303 -8.18 -12.58 -15.75
C SER A 303 -9.62 -12.36 -15.28
N LYS A 304 -10.64 -12.89 -16.00
CA LYS A 304 -12.04 -12.82 -15.56
C LYS A 304 -12.28 -13.55 -14.23
N LEU A 305 -11.62 -14.69 -14.00
CA LEU A 305 -11.70 -15.43 -12.74
C LEU A 305 -10.98 -14.70 -11.59
N ILE A 306 -9.81 -14.09 -11.83
CA ILE A 306 -9.11 -13.29 -10.81
C ILE A 306 -9.89 -12.02 -10.46
N LYS A 307 -10.44 -11.29 -11.44
CA LYS A 307 -11.30 -10.12 -11.22
C LYS A 307 -12.56 -10.46 -10.43
N LEU A 308 -13.18 -11.61 -10.68
CA LEU A 308 -14.29 -12.14 -9.88
C LEU A 308 -13.86 -12.36 -8.41
N TYR A 309 -12.69 -12.95 -8.19
CA TYR A 309 -12.15 -13.14 -6.84
C TYR A 309 -11.87 -11.80 -6.14
N TRP A 310 -11.20 -10.87 -6.83
CA TRP A 310 -10.88 -9.54 -6.32
C TRP A 310 -12.15 -8.75 -5.95
N GLN A 311 -13.19 -8.76 -6.79
CA GLN A 311 -14.48 -8.16 -6.48
C GLN A 311 -15.07 -8.75 -5.19
N ALA A 312 -15.09 -10.08 -5.05
CA ALA A 312 -15.65 -10.74 -3.87
C ALA A 312 -14.88 -10.37 -2.58
N MET A 313 -13.57 -10.14 -2.68
CA MET A 313 -12.76 -9.70 -1.53
C MET A 313 -13.01 -8.22 -1.17
N ILE A 314 -13.26 -7.34 -2.14
CA ILE A 314 -13.73 -5.96 -1.86
C ILE A 314 -15.12 -6.00 -1.19
N GLU A 315 -16.04 -6.83 -1.69
CA GLU A 315 -17.41 -6.96 -1.17
C GLU A 315 -17.43 -7.42 0.30
N GLU A 316 -16.70 -8.48 0.66
CA GLU A 316 -16.56 -8.90 2.06
C GLU A 316 -15.82 -7.83 2.88
N ALA A 317 -14.75 -7.20 2.36
CA ALA A 317 -14.03 -6.16 3.10
C ALA A 317 -14.94 -4.96 3.47
N ILE A 318 -15.82 -4.53 2.56
CA ILE A 318 -16.81 -3.48 2.84
C ILE A 318 -17.89 -3.98 3.80
N THR A 319 -18.37 -5.21 3.62
CA THR A 319 -19.45 -5.81 4.44
C THR A 319 -19.01 -6.06 5.89
N ARG A 320 -17.72 -6.34 6.12
CA ARG A 320 -17.11 -6.54 7.44
C ARG A 320 -16.58 -5.23 8.08
N ALA A 321 -16.63 -4.09 7.40
CA ALA A 321 -16.07 -2.84 7.89
C ALA A 321 -16.97 -2.16 8.94
N GLU A 322 -16.63 -2.32 10.22
CA GLU A 322 -17.36 -1.66 11.31
C GLU A 322 -17.02 -0.16 11.45
N SER A 323 -15.75 0.23 11.28
CA SER A 323 -15.28 1.59 11.59
C SER A 323 -15.48 2.61 10.46
N PHE A 324 -15.52 2.15 9.21
CA PHE A 324 -15.68 2.99 8.02
C PHE A 324 -16.71 2.44 7.03
N SER A 325 -17.19 3.29 6.12
CA SER A 325 -18.03 2.92 4.98
C SER A 325 -17.55 3.64 3.72
N VAL A 326 -17.88 3.10 2.56
CA VAL A 326 -17.12 3.27 1.31
C VAL A 326 -18.04 3.64 0.16
N MET A 327 -17.62 4.60 -0.68
CA MET A 327 -18.27 4.85 -1.97
C MET A 327 -17.23 5.16 -3.04
N TYR A 328 -17.37 4.50 -4.19
CA TYR A 328 -16.55 4.71 -5.39
C TYR A 328 -17.38 5.45 -6.45
N THR A 329 -16.89 6.60 -6.91
CA THR A 329 -17.56 7.42 -7.93
C THR A 329 -16.69 7.55 -9.18
N PRO A 330 -17.13 7.09 -10.37
CA PRO A 330 -16.31 7.13 -11.57
C PRO A 330 -16.07 8.57 -12.05
N PHE A 331 -14.89 8.83 -12.62
CA PHE A 331 -14.58 10.11 -13.26
C PHE A 331 -13.78 9.93 -14.55
N ALA A 332 -13.90 10.90 -15.47
CA ALA A 332 -13.22 10.89 -16.77
C ALA A 332 -12.24 12.06 -16.96
N THR A 333 -12.31 13.08 -16.10
CA THR A 333 -11.46 14.29 -16.12
C THR A 333 -11.22 14.79 -14.70
N LYS A 334 -10.25 15.71 -14.51
CA LYS A 334 -9.91 16.27 -13.19
C LYS A 334 -11.16 16.75 -12.44
N ILE A 335 -11.37 16.22 -11.25
CA ILE A 335 -12.55 16.48 -10.43
C ILE A 335 -12.49 17.90 -9.87
N THR A 336 -13.59 18.64 -10.03
CA THR A 336 -13.76 20.00 -9.50
C THR A 336 -14.35 19.97 -8.09
N ALA A 337 -14.04 20.97 -7.27
CA ALA A 337 -14.44 20.98 -5.85
C ALA A 337 -15.97 20.94 -5.64
N ASP A 338 -16.76 21.50 -6.56
CA ASP A 338 -18.23 21.42 -6.52
C ASP A 338 -18.74 19.98 -6.72
N LYS A 339 -18.05 19.18 -7.55
CA LYS A 339 -18.36 17.76 -7.76
C LYS A 339 -18.00 16.95 -6.51
N VAL A 340 -16.85 17.22 -5.89
CA VAL A 340 -16.47 16.58 -4.61
C VAL A 340 -17.58 16.78 -3.57
N GLU A 341 -18.08 18.00 -3.40
CA GLU A 341 -19.07 18.29 -2.37
C GLU A 341 -20.45 17.68 -2.68
N LYS A 342 -20.88 17.69 -3.95
CA LYS A 342 -22.09 16.95 -4.40
C LYS A 342 -21.99 15.45 -4.11
N VAL A 343 -20.82 14.85 -4.31
CA VAL A 343 -20.61 13.41 -4.05
C VAL A 343 -20.55 13.13 -2.54
N LYS A 344 -20.01 14.03 -1.71
CA LYS A 344 -20.13 13.94 -0.24
C LYS A 344 -21.57 14.10 0.25
N GLU A 345 -22.37 14.97 -0.35
CA GLU A 345 -23.80 15.07 -0.05
C GLU A 345 -24.53 13.75 -0.32
N VAL A 346 -24.24 13.09 -1.45
CA VAL A 346 -24.77 11.76 -1.77
C VAL A 346 -24.30 10.74 -0.73
N PHE A 347 -23.00 10.70 -0.41
CA PHE A 347 -22.45 9.83 0.63
C PHE A 347 -23.17 10.01 1.98
N THR A 348 -23.37 11.26 2.41
CA THR A 348 -24.04 11.62 3.67
C THR A 348 -25.48 11.11 3.74
N LYS A 349 -26.18 11.10 2.60
CA LYS A 349 -27.56 10.60 2.48
C LYS A 349 -27.62 9.06 2.46
N THR A 350 -26.64 8.39 1.85
CA THR A 350 -26.57 6.92 1.74
C THR A 350 -26.00 6.24 2.99
N HIS A 351 -25.01 6.86 3.66
CA HIS A 351 -24.26 6.29 4.79
C HIS A 351 -24.33 7.16 6.06
N PRO A 352 -25.52 7.54 6.57
CA PRO A 352 -25.67 8.52 7.65
C PRO A 352 -25.02 8.13 9.00
N ALA A 353 -24.69 6.85 9.20
CA ALA A 353 -23.97 6.36 10.38
C ALA A 353 -22.44 6.60 10.35
N TYR A 354 -21.89 7.11 9.23
CA TYR A 354 -20.45 7.22 8.97
C TYR A 354 -20.04 8.66 8.59
N VAL A 355 -20.69 9.66 9.17
CA VAL A 355 -20.56 11.09 8.78
C VAL A 355 -19.74 11.95 9.75
N ASP A 356 -19.26 11.37 10.85
CA ASP A 356 -18.47 12.06 11.88
C ASP A 356 -17.17 12.68 11.32
N TYR A 357 -16.60 12.00 10.32
CA TYR A 357 -15.59 12.51 9.41
C TYR A 357 -15.75 11.84 8.04
N ILE A 358 -15.69 12.63 6.96
CA ILE A 358 -15.69 12.12 5.57
C ILE A 358 -14.35 12.49 4.93
N TYR A 359 -13.53 11.47 4.66
CA TYR A 359 -12.30 11.56 3.88
C TYR A 359 -12.60 11.38 2.39
N THR A 360 -11.74 11.94 1.54
CA THR A 360 -11.83 11.81 0.10
C THR A 360 -10.40 11.71 -0.43
N ASP A 361 -10.06 10.60 -1.10
CA ASP A 361 -8.74 10.50 -1.73
C ASP A 361 -8.75 11.26 -3.05
N LEU A 362 -8.21 12.49 -3.03
CA LEU A 362 -8.11 13.37 -4.19
C LEU A 362 -6.84 13.11 -5.03
N GLN A 363 -5.97 12.19 -4.61
CA GLN A 363 -4.71 11.85 -5.27
C GLN A 363 -4.67 10.39 -5.74
N GLY A 364 -5.47 9.52 -5.13
CA GLY A 364 -5.56 8.10 -5.44
C GLY A 364 -6.31 7.82 -6.73
N PHE A 365 -5.62 7.25 -7.71
CA PHE A 365 -6.23 6.75 -8.94
C PHE A 365 -6.80 5.34 -8.70
N HIS A 366 -8.00 5.25 -8.12
CA HIS A 366 -8.61 3.95 -7.83
C HIS A 366 -9.12 3.26 -9.08
N VAL A 367 -8.92 1.94 -9.15
CA VAL A 367 -9.45 1.04 -10.18
C VAL A 367 -10.28 -0.06 -9.55
N LEU A 368 -11.33 -0.52 -10.25
CA LEU A 368 -12.24 -1.56 -9.80
C LEU A 368 -12.31 -2.74 -10.77
N PRO A 369 -12.46 -3.99 -10.29
CA PRO A 369 -12.39 -5.21 -11.11
C PRO A 369 -13.43 -5.30 -12.24
N GLN A 370 -14.54 -4.54 -12.20
CA GLN A 370 -15.59 -4.59 -13.22
C GLN A 370 -15.23 -3.80 -14.49
N THR A 371 -14.40 -2.76 -14.36
CA THR A 371 -14.10 -1.80 -15.45
C THR A 371 -12.63 -1.71 -15.77
N VAL A 372 -11.78 -2.47 -15.08
CA VAL A 372 -10.35 -2.48 -15.31
C VAL A 372 -10.01 -3.39 -16.49
N ASP A 373 -9.42 -2.79 -17.52
CA ASP A 373 -8.74 -3.45 -18.61
C ASP A 373 -7.36 -2.82 -18.72
N TRP A 374 -6.32 -3.55 -18.29
CA TRP A 374 -4.94 -3.08 -18.31
C TRP A 374 -4.39 -2.88 -19.73
N SER A 375 -5.05 -3.39 -20.77
CA SER A 375 -4.71 -3.03 -22.15
C SER A 375 -5.25 -1.65 -22.56
N SER A 376 -6.20 -1.10 -21.81
CA SER A 376 -6.73 0.26 -21.98
C SER A 376 -6.07 1.24 -21.02
N PHE A 377 -5.40 2.26 -21.55
CA PHE A 377 -4.72 3.27 -20.75
C PHE A 377 -5.25 4.69 -21.01
N PRO A 378 -5.61 5.46 -19.96
CA PRO A 378 -5.81 5.01 -18.57
C PRO A 378 -7.08 4.13 -18.44
N PRO A 379 -7.09 3.12 -17.54
CA PRO A 379 -8.31 2.40 -17.18
C PRO A 379 -9.29 3.32 -16.44
N GLN A 380 -10.58 2.94 -16.37
CA GLN A 380 -11.61 3.75 -15.70
C GLN A 380 -11.27 4.01 -14.23
N GLN A 381 -11.08 5.29 -13.89
CA GLN A 381 -10.67 5.75 -12.55
C GLN A 381 -11.87 6.09 -11.67
N TYR A 382 -11.71 5.90 -10.36
CA TYR A 382 -12.73 6.17 -9.34
C TYR A 382 -12.22 7.10 -8.25
N LEU A 383 -13.06 8.02 -7.80
CA LEU A 383 -12.90 8.76 -6.57
C LEU A 383 -13.30 7.87 -5.41
N LEU A 384 -12.41 7.67 -4.44
CA LEU A 384 -12.74 7.00 -3.17
C LEU A 384 -13.20 8.04 -2.14
N ILE A 385 -14.40 7.83 -1.60
CA ILE A 385 -14.86 8.45 -0.36
C ILE A 385 -14.91 7.41 0.76
N LEU A 386 -14.34 7.77 1.91
CA LEU A 386 -14.41 6.99 3.15
C LEU A 386 -15.09 7.84 4.24
N GLY A 387 -16.25 7.38 4.71
CA GLY A 387 -16.88 7.92 5.90
C GLY A 387 -16.51 7.11 7.14
N PHE A 388 -16.32 7.75 8.28
CA PHE A 388 -15.92 7.11 9.54
C PHE A 388 -16.97 7.30 10.62
N ARG A 389 -17.14 6.27 11.49
CA ARG A 389 -17.90 6.39 12.74
C ARG A 389 -17.17 7.19 13.82
N HIS A 390 -15.86 7.36 13.68
CA HIS A 390 -15.00 8.04 14.64
C HIS A 390 -14.18 9.11 13.94
N LYS A 391 -14.27 10.34 14.45
CA LYS A 391 -13.65 11.52 13.85
C LYS A 391 -12.12 11.45 13.88
N GLU A 392 -11.59 10.70 14.82
CA GLU A 392 -10.17 10.48 15.09
C GLU A 392 -9.52 9.69 13.95
N ASP A 393 -10.17 8.62 13.49
CA ASP A 393 -9.66 7.73 12.43
C ASP A 393 -9.60 8.45 11.07
N GLY A 394 -10.60 9.29 10.78
CA GLY A 394 -10.62 10.11 9.56
C GLY A 394 -9.57 11.25 9.57
N LYS A 395 -9.44 11.99 10.68
CA LYS A 395 -8.33 12.96 10.87
C LYS A 395 -6.96 12.28 10.73
N PHE A 396 -6.85 11.07 11.26
CA PHE A 396 -5.64 10.28 11.24
C PHE A 396 -5.27 9.89 9.79
N LEU A 397 -6.22 9.44 8.98
CA LEU A 397 -5.98 9.14 7.57
C LEU A 397 -5.56 10.40 6.78
N GLU A 398 -6.25 11.52 6.99
CA GLU A 398 -5.86 12.83 6.43
C GLU A 398 -4.44 13.24 6.84
N LYS A 399 -4.05 12.97 8.10
CA LYS A 399 -2.71 13.22 8.62
C LYS A 399 -1.64 12.38 7.91
N VAL A 400 -1.92 11.13 7.53
CA VAL A 400 -0.96 10.28 6.77
C VAL A 400 -0.90 10.71 5.30
N SER A 401 -2.04 10.89 4.64
CA SER A 401 -2.13 11.26 3.22
C SER A 401 -1.39 12.56 2.87
N ARG A 402 -1.35 13.54 3.79
CA ARG A 402 -0.75 14.85 3.55
C ARG A 402 0.78 14.91 3.70
N ARG A 403 1.47 13.79 3.94
CA ARG A 403 2.88 13.78 4.40
C ARG A 403 3.83 13.00 3.52
N LYS A 404 5.11 13.38 3.60
CA LYS A 404 6.20 12.65 2.92
C LYS A 404 6.65 11.43 3.69
N LEU A 405 6.67 11.48 5.04
CA LEU A 405 7.02 10.33 5.86
C LEU A 405 5.82 9.91 6.76
N PRO A 406 5.52 8.61 6.84
CA PRO A 406 4.36 8.13 7.58
C PRO A 406 4.65 8.05 9.09
N THR A 407 3.94 8.85 9.89
CA THR A 407 3.98 8.80 11.36
C THR A 407 2.60 8.82 12.02
N PHE A 408 2.45 7.92 12.99
CA PHE A 408 1.16 7.47 13.54
C PHE A 408 0.88 8.00 14.95
N ILE A 409 1.71 8.93 15.41
CA ILE A 409 1.89 9.18 16.84
C ILE A 409 1.00 10.35 17.29
N GLU A 410 0.09 10.08 18.23
CA GLU A 410 -0.74 11.06 18.94
C GLU A 410 -0.04 11.65 20.18
N HIS A 411 1.19 11.20 20.47
CA HIS A 411 1.97 11.57 21.65
C HIS A 411 2.35 13.06 21.59
N LYS A 412 1.96 13.82 22.62
CA LYS A 412 2.11 15.29 22.70
C LYS A 412 3.57 15.77 22.83
N THR A 413 4.49 14.85 23.05
CA THR A 413 5.92 15.08 23.27
C THR A 413 6.71 14.10 22.41
N PRO A 414 7.44 14.55 21.37
CA PRO A 414 8.10 13.63 20.42
C PRO A 414 9.33 12.91 21.00
N PHE A 415 9.87 13.42 22.12
CA PHE A 415 11.12 12.96 22.74
C PHE A 415 10.96 12.29 24.11
N SER A 416 9.72 12.10 24.60
CA SER A 416 9.50 11.30 25.82
C SER A 416 9.74 9.82 25.54
N PRO A 417 10.41 9.08 26.45
CA PRO A 417 10.43 7.63 26.41
C PRO A 417 9.00 7.08 26.42
N LEU A 418 8.71 6.12 25.56
CA LEU A 418 7.42 5.44 25.55
C LEU A 418 7.30 4.53 26.78
N THR A 419 6.20 4.63 27.52
CA THR A 419 5.85 3.62 28.52
C THR A 419 5.43 2.33 27.80
N ARG A 420 5.47 1.19 28.51
CA ARG A 420 5.02 -0.10 27.94
C ARG A 420 3.54 -0.02 27.56
N GLU A 421 2.77 0.72 28.35
CA GLU A 421 1.34 0.98 28.21
C GLU A 421 1.05 1.84 26.98
N ASP A 422 1.90 2.85 26.69
CA ASP A 422 1.84 3.62 25.45
C ASP A 422 2.21 2.77 24.22
N THR A 423 3.24 1.92 24.32
CA THR A 423 3.60 0.98 23.24
C THR A 423 2.46 -0.01 22.95
N VAL A 424 1.76 -0.54 23.98
CA VAL A 424 0.55 -1.37 23.79
C VAL A 424 -0.55 -0.57 23.08
N ARG A 425 -0.87 0.64 23.55
CA ARG A 425 -1.92 1.50 22.96
C ARG A 425 -1.63 1.84 21.49
N GLN A 426 -0.37 2.12 21.15
CA GLN A 426 0.08 2.40 19.78
C GLN A 426 0.05 1.14 18.91
N MET A 427 0.48 -0.01 19.45
CA MET A 427 0.42 -1.30 18.77
C MET A 427 -1.03 -1.68 18.44
N GLU A 428 -1.96 -1.55 19.38
CA GLU A 428 -3.38 -1.80 19.12
C GLU A 428 -3.98 -0.81 18.12
N THR A 429 -3.65 0.48 18.22
CA THR A 429 -4.12 1.49 17.26
C THR A 429 -3.61 1.19 15.85
N MET A 430 -2.33 0.86 15.71
CA MET A 430 -1.71 0.51 14.43
C MET A 430 -2.36 -0.74 13.82
N GLY A 431 -2.44 -1.84 14.59
CA GLY A 431 -2.94 -3.12 14.10
C GLY A 431 -4.46 -3.16 13.86
N LYS A 432 -5.27 -2.50 14.69
CA LYS A 432 -6.74 -2.60 14.65
C LYS A 432 -7.42 -1.45 13.89
N ARG A 433 -6.79 -0.27 13.79
CA ARG A 433 -7.38 0.92 13.14
C ARG A 433 -6.61 1.33 11.89
N VAL A 434 -5.30 1.52 12.00
CA VAL A 434 -4.48 2.06 10.90
C VAL A 434 -4.34 1.09 9.73
N LEU A 435 -3.74 -0.08 9.96
CA LEU A 435 -3.38 -1.00 8.89
C LEU A 435 -4.61 -1.46 8.08
N PRO A 436 -5.76 -1.84 8.68
CA PRO A 436 -6.95 -2.24 7.92
C PRO A 436 -7.48 -1.16 6.95
N ILE A 437 -7.36 0.13 7.31
CA ILE A 437 -7.75 1.25 6.43
C ILE A 437 -6.75 1.38 5.28
N LEU A 438 -5.44 1.35 5.56
CA LEU A 438 -4.41 1.44 4.53
C LEU A 438 -4.40 0.23 3.58
N ASP A 439 -4.68 -0.96 4.10
CA ASP A 439 -4.85 -2.18 3.31
C ASP A 439 -6.13 -2.13 2.45
N PHE A 440 -7.22 -1.54 2.97
CA PHE A 440 -8.43 -1.33 2.18
C PHE A 440 -8.24 -0.33 1.04
N ILE A 441 -7.66 0.85 1.31
CA ILE A 441 -7.37 1.87 0.28
C ILE A 441 -6.50 1.27 -0.84
N ARG A 442 -5.42 0.57 -0.44
CA ARG A 442 -4.50 -0.10 -1.36
C ARG A 442 -5.07 -1.38 -1.99
N SER A 443 -6.28 -1.82 -1.67
CA SER A 443 -6.97 -2.92 -2.39
C SER A 443 -7.51 -2.50 -3.76
N THR A 444 -7.47 -1.20 -4.06
CA THR A 444 -7.96 -0.60 -5.32
C THR A 444 -6.97 0.40 -5.94
N GLN A 445 -5.71 0.43 -5.48
CA GLN A 445 -4.64 1.28 -6.01
C GLN A 445 -3.40 0.44 -6.35
N LEU A 446 -2.95 0.43 -7.62
CA LEU A 446 -1.65 -0.15 -7.98
C LEU A 446 -0.51 0.69 -7.36
N ASN A 447 -0.33 1.89 -7.90
CA ASN A 447 0.49 2.95 -7.34
C ASN A 447 -0.40 3.84 -6.48
N GLY A 448 0.01 4.06 -5.23
CA GLY A 448 -0.78 4.81 -4.26
C GLY A 448 -0.67 6.32 -4.45
N SER A 449 -1.56 7.04 -3.76
CA SER A 449 -1.40 8.47 -3.42
C SER A 449 -0.27 8.74 -2.42
N PHE A 450 0.40 7.69 -1.95
CA PHE A 450 1.43 7.68 -0.91
C PHE A 450 2.80 7.31 -1.52
N PRO A 451 3.93 7.63 -0.86
CA PRO A 451 5.27 7.22 -1.32
C PRO A 451 5.38 5.70 -1.55
N ALA A 452 6.22 5.26 -2.49
CA ALA A 452 6.24 3.88 -3.00
C ALA A 452 6.25 2.78 -1.92
N CYS A 453 6.93 3.00 -0.79
CA CYS A 453 7.03 2.05 0.33
C CYS A 453 5.87 2.09 1.35
N SER A 454 4.80 2.88 1.14
CA SER A 454 3.73 3.06 2.12
C SER A 454 2.81 1.84 2.29
N GLY A 455 2.40 1.63 3.52
CA GLY A 455 1.77 0.43 4.08
C GLY A 455 2.79 -0.66 4.45
N ALA A 456 3.87 -0.83 3.67
CA ALA A 456 4.95 -1.75 4.02
C ALA A 456 5.85 -1.18 5.14
N LEU A 457 6.23 0.10 5.03
CA LEU A 457 6.95 0.85 6.07
C LEU A 457 6.14 0.92 7.38
N GLU A 458 4.82 1.04 7.29
CA GLU A 458 3.87 1.03 8.39
C GLU A 458 3.81 -0.34 9.09
N LYS A 459 3.84 -1.43 8.32
CA LYS A 459 4.00 -2.79 8.86
C LYS A 459 5.36 -2.99 9.53
N LEU A 460 6.45 -2.42 9.01
CA LEU A 460 7.75 -2.44 9.70
C LEU A 460 7.76 -1.63 11.00
N GLN A 461 7.08 -0.46 11.04
CA GLN A 461 6.87 0.29 12.28
C GLN A 461 6.00 -0.49 13.28
N TYR A 462 4.97 -1.21 12.82
CA TYR A 462 4.17 -2.12 13.65
C TYR A 462 5.02 -3.27 14.22
N ALA A 463 5.90 -3.86 13.40
CA ALA A 463 6.84 -4.88 13.84
C ALA A 463 7.84 -4.38 14.91
N SER A 464 8.32 -3.12 14.81
CA SER A 464 9.11 -2.50 15.89
C SER A 464 8.34 -2.43 17.22
N LEU A 465 7.02 -2.16 17.20
CA LEU A 465 6.18 -2.16 18.41
C LEU A 465 5.95 -3.59 18.95
N LEU A 466 5.73 -4.57 18.07
CA LEU A 466 5.61 -5.98 18.44
C LEU A 466 6.91 -6.52 19.07
N SER A 467 8.07 -6.11 18.57
CA SER A 467 9.40 -6.42 19.11
C SER A 467 9.58 -5.90 20.53
N GLN A 468 9.25 -4.63 20.78
CA GLN A 468 9.28 -4.02 22.13
C GLN A 468 8.36 -4.74 23.13
N LEU A 469 7.27 -5.35 22.65
CA LEU A 469 6.34 -6.15 23.45
C LEU A 469 6.66 -7.65 23.46
N GLN A 470 7.82 -8.06 22.92
CA GLN A 470 8.29 -9.46 22.84
C GLN A 470 7.36 -10.42 22.07
N ARG A 471 6.52 -9.90 21.17
CA ARG A 471 5.58 -10.69 20.36
C ARG A 471 6.25 -11.27 19.10
N VAL A 472 7.38 -11.96 19.28
CA VAL A 472 8.33 -12.35 18.22
C VAL A 472 7.69 -13.13 17.06
N LYS A 473 6.72 -14.02 17.33
CA LYS A 473 6.00 -14.77 16.28
C LYS A 473 5.19 -13.85 15.35
N GLU A 474 4.55 -12.82 15.91
CA GLU A 474 3.75 -11.87 15.14
C GLU A 474 4.65 -10.84 14.45
N GLN A 475 5.72 -10.42 15.12
CA GLN A 475 6.77 -9.58 14.51
C GLN A 475 7.31 -10.22 13.23
N SER A 476 7.74 -11.49 13.27
CA SER A 476 8.29 -12.16 12.07
C SER A 476 7.25 -12.37 10.97
N GLN A 477 6.00 -12.68 11.33
CA GLN A 477 4.88 -12.74 10.38
C GLN A 477 4.64 -11.39 9.67
N VAL A 478 4.65 -10.28 10.42
CA VAL A 478 4.48 -8.92 9.88
C VAL A 478 5.67 -8.50 9.02
N ILE A 479 6.91 -8.86 9.40
CA ILE A 479 8.10 -8.57 8.59
C ILE A 479 8.11 -9.41 7.31
N ASN A 480 7.71 -10.68 7.36
CA ASN A 480 7.53 -11.50 6.15
C ASN A 480 6.51 -10.86 5.18
N GLN A 481 5.39 -10.34 5.71
CA GLN A 481 4.42 -9.64 4.89
C GLN A 481 4.98 -8.33 4.31
N ALA A 482 5.67 -7.53 5.12
CA ALA A 482 6.30 -6.30 4.64
C ALA A 482 7.33 -6.62 3.55
N MET A 483 8.16 -7.65 3.70
CA MET A 483 9.10 -8.13 2.68
C MET A 483 8.39 -8.51 1.37
N ALA A 484 7.25 -9.21 1.43
CA ALA A 484 6.48 -9.56 0.24
C ALA A 484 5.86 -8.31 -0.44
N GLU A 485 5.34 -7.36 0.33
CA GLU A 485 4.85 -6.08 -0.21
C GLU A 485 6.00 -5.27 -0.84
N LEU A 486 7.17 -5.19 -0.19
CA LEU A 486 8.37 -4.52 -0.69
C LEU A 486 8.89 -5.14 -2.00
N ALA A 487 9.06 -6.47 -2.04
CA ALA A 487 9.53 -7.19 -3.23
C ALA A 487 8.60 -7.03 -4.45
N THR A 488 7.36 -6.62 -4.24
CA THR A 488 6.37 -6.40 -5.30
C THR A 488 6.43 -4.97 -5.89
N ILE A 489 6.93 -3.97 -5.14
CA ILE A 489 6.92 -2.55 -5.55
C ILE A 489 7.52 -2.30 -6.95
N PRO A 490 8.71 -2.84 -7.32
CA PRO A 490 9.36 -2.53 -8.60
C PRO A 490 8.56 -2.93 -9.86
N TYR A 491 7.50 -3.72 -9.69
CA TYR A 491 6.65 -4.19 -10.77
C TYR A 491 5.35 -3.40 -10.91
N LEU A 492 4.95 -2.61 -9.89
CA LEU A 492 3.67 -1.90 -9.87
C LEU A 492 3.72 -0.52 -10.55
N GLY A 493 4.92 0.06 -10.69
CA GLY A 493 5.15 1.33 -11.35
C GLY A 493 6.63 1.73 -11.38
N ASP A 494 6.93 2.80 -12.11
CA ASP A 494 8.27 3.38 -12.18
C ASP A 494 8.72 3.88 -10.80
N ILE A 495 9.88 3.41 -10.33
CA ILE A 495 10.53 3.86 -9.09
C ILE A 495 11.74 4.73 -9.41
N SER A 496 11.96 5.78 -8.61
CA SER A 496 13.20 6.56 -8.68
C SER A 496 14.39 5.80 -8.07
N GLN A 497 15.63 6.21 -8.38
CA GLN A 497 16.82 5.61 -7.78
C GLN A 497 16.82 5.76 -6.24
N GLU A 498 16.37 6.90 -5.72
CA GLU A 498 16.24 7.14 -4.27
C GLU A 498 15.26 6.15 -3.62
N GLU A 499 14.18 5.79 -4.31
CA GLU A 499 13.20 4.79 -3.85
C GLU A 499 13.73 3.36 -3.99
N ALA A 500 14.53 3.06 -5.01
CA ALA A 500 15.20 1.76 -5.17
C ALA A 500 16.26 1.52 -4.07
N ASP A 501 17.10 2.52 -3.79
CA ASP A 501 18.12 2.48 -2.72
C ASP A 501 17.46 2.33 -1.34
N LEU A 502 16.35 3.05 -1.11
CA LEU A 502 15.53 2.93 0.10
C LEU A 502 14.90 1.53 0.21
N LEU A 503 14.31 1.03 -0.87
CA LEU A 503 13.67 -0.28 -0.93
C LEU A 503 14.67 -1.40 -0.59
N GLN A 504 15.84 -1.41 -1.24
CA GLN A 504 16.91 -2.36 -0.97
C GLN A 504 17.36 -2.29 0.50
N SER A 505 17.50 -1.08 1.04
CA SER A 505 17.90 -0.87 2.44
C SER A 505 16.85 -1.38 3.44
N LEU A 506 15.56 -1.15 3.18
CA LEU A 506 14.45 -1.65 4.00
C LEU A 506 14.38 -3.19 3.96
N MET A 507 14.57 -3.79 2.78
CA MET A 507 14.56 -5.25 2.61
C MET A 507 15.76 -5.91 3.31
N ALA A 508 16.95 -5.33 3.22
CA ALA A 508 18.13 -5.82 3.92
C ALA A 508 17.93 -5.81 5.45
N ASP A 509 17.50 -4.68 6.02
CA ASP A 509 17.23 -4.53 7.45
C ASP A 509 16.11 -5.46 7.96
N ALA A 510 15.12 -5.76 7.11
CA ALA A 510 14.03 -6.68 7.40
C ALA A 510 14.49 -8.15 7.42
N MET A 511 15.33 -8.56 6.46
CA MET A 511 15.96 -9.89 6.44
C MET A 511 16.87 -10.10 7.66
N ASP A 512 17.72 -9.13 7.96
CA ASP A 512 18.57 -9.09 9.16
C ASP A 512 17.74 -9.27 10.45
N SER A 513 16.56 -8.67 10.50
CA SER A 513 15.63 -8.74 11.63
C SER A 513 14.86 -10.06 11.72
N LEU A 514 14.68 -10.79 10.60
CA LEU A 514 14.16 -12.16 10.57
C LEU A 514 15.22 -13.19 10.97
N GLU A 515 16.48 -12.97 10.60
CA GLU A 515 17.63 -13.81 10.98
C GLU A 515 18.12 -13.53 12.42
N GLY A 516 17.57 -12.53 13.11
CA GLY A 516 17.99 -12.14 14.46
C GLY A 516 19.37 -11.48 14.51
N ARG A 517 19.90 -11.02 13.38
CA ARG A 517 21.20 -10.32 13.27
C ARG A 517 21.10 -8.92 13.86
N GLY A 518 21.22 -8.83 15.18
CA GLY A 518 21.30 -7.59 15.95
C GLY A 518 22.61 -6.83 15.73
N GLY A 519 22.89 -6.38 14.51
CA GLY A 519 23.92 -5.38 14.27
C GLY A 519 23.58 -4.11 15.05
N GLY A 520 24.56 -3.51 15.75
CA GLY A 520 24.35 -2.31 16.59
C GLY A 520 24.01 -1.01 15.85
N ARG A 521 23.57 -1.11 14.60
CA ARG A 521 23.16 0.01 13.72
C ARG A 521 21.66 0.19 13.81
N GLU A 522 21.18 1.43 13.77
CA GLU A 522 19.74 1.70 13.73
C GLU A 522 19.15 1.36 12.36
N ARG A 523 18.03 0.62 12.37
CA ARG A 523 17.25 0.24 11.18
C ARG A 523 16.68 1.47 10.45
N VAL A 524 16.67 1.43 9.12
CA VAL A 524 16.21 2.53 8.26
C VAL A 524 14.76 2.96 8.57
N TRP A 525 13.84 2.04 8.82
CA TRP A 525 12.46 2.41 9.20
C TRP A 525 12.35 3.07 10.58
N ASN A 526 13.26 2.78 11.52
CA ASN A 526 13.30 3.46 12.81
C ASN A 526 13.85 4.89 12.64
N THR A 527 14.89 5.08 11.82
CA THR A 527 15.38 6.39 11.41
C THR A 527 14.30 7.22 10.73
N ILE A 528 13.56 6.64 9.77
CA ILE A 528 12.43 7.30 9.11
C ILE A 528 11.33 7.66 10.11
N GLN A 529 10.97 6.76 11.03
CA GLN A 529 10.00 7.07 12.08
C GLN A 529 10.48 8.21 13.00
N LYS A 530 11.78 8.32 13.29
CA LYS A 530 12.35 9.46 14.03
C LYS A 530 12.22 10.77 13.25
N VAL A 531 12.52 10.80 11.96
CA VAL A 531 12.34 12.00 11.12
C VAL A 531 10.85 12.39 11.06
N GLY A 532 9.95 11.42 10.85
CA GLY A 532 8.50 11.63 10.88
C GLY A 532 8.00 12.20 12.23
N ARG A 533 8.58 11.80 13.37
CA ARG A 533 8.26 12.39 14.69
C ARG A 533 8.65 13.87 14.80
N VAL A 534 9.70 14.29 14.09
CA VAL A 534 10.11 15.70 14.02
C VAL A 534 9.20 16.48 13.06
N GLU A 535 8.87 15.91 11.90
CA GLU A 535 7.87 16.47 10.96
C GLU A 535 6.51 16.68 11.65
N ASP A 536 6.04 15.68 12.42
CA ASP A 536 4.86 15.78 13.28
C ASP A 536 4.89 16.98 14.22
N PHE A 537 6.02 17.17 14.91
CA PHE A 537 6.17 18.21 15.91
C PHE A 537 6.20 19.60 15.27
N LEU A 538 6.86 19.74 14.12
CA LEU A 538 6.88 20.99 13.36
C LEU A 538 5.47 21.38 12.87
N TYR A 539 4.70 20.45 12.29
CA TYR A 539 3.32 20.72 11.91
C TYR A 539 2.41 21.05 13.11
N GLN A 540 2.60 20.39 14.25
CA GLN A 540 1.86 20.71 15.48
C GLN A 540 2.22 22.11 16.02
N LEU A 541 3.49 22.51 15.95
CA LEU A 541 3.92 23.86 16.33
C LEU A 541 3.34 24.92 15.38
N GLU A 542 3.34 24.67 14.06
CA GLU A 542 2.77 25.58 13.07
C GLU A 542 1.27 25.80 13.29
N ASP A 543 0.47 24.73 13.40
CA ASP A 543 -0.98 24.83 13.62
C ASP A 543 -1.29 25.54 14.95
N ASN A 544 -0.57 25.22 16.03
CA ASN A 544 -0.71 25.94 17.31
C ASN A 544 -0.32 27.43 17.20
N PHE A 545 0.71 27.77 16.44
CA PHE A 545 1.08 29.16 16.14
C PHE A 545 0.00 29.86 15.30
N LEU A 546 -0.53 29.22 14.27
CA LEU A 546 -1.60 29.76 13.41
C LEU A 546 -2.91 29.96 14.18
N LYS A 547 -3.32 29.00 15.03
CA LYS A 547 -4.44 29.13 15.97
C LYS A 547 -4.23 30.31 16.92
N THR A 548 -3.04 30.44 17.49
CA THR A 548 -2.69 31.55 18.39
C THR A 548 -2.69 32.91 17.65
N LYS A 549 -2.19 32.96 16.41
CA LYS A 549 -2.19 34.15 15.54
C LYS A 549 -3.63 34.56 15.17
N LYS A 550 -4.49 33.61 14.80
CA LYS A 550 -5.94 33.82 14.58
C LYS A 550 -6.61 34.38 15.83
N LEU A 551 -6.39 33.80 17.01
CA LEU A 551 -6.95 34.28 18.28
C LEU A 551 -6.47 35.68 18.67
N ARG A 552 -5.17 35.98 18.51
CA ARG A 552 -4.61 37.33 18.73
C ARG A 552 -5.23 38.36 17.79
N ASN A 553 -5.43 38.01 16.52
CA ASN A 553 -6.08 38.89 15.54
C ASN A 553 -7.56 39.12 15.85
N ALA A 554 -8.31 38.06 16.21
CA ALA A 554 -9.72 38.17 16.63
C ALA A 554 -9.88 39.07 17.87
N ARG A 555 -9.00 38.93 18.88
CA ARG A 555 -8.95 39.81 20.06
C ARG A 555 -8.69 41.27 19.65
N ARG A 556 -7.70 41.52 18.77
CA ARG A 556 -7.40 42.88 18.25
C ARG A 556 -8.61 43.49 17.51
N GLN A 557 -9.30 42.74 16.66
CA GLN A 557 -10.50 43.23 15.97
C GLN A 557 -11.66 43.51 16.93
N LYS A 558 -11.92 42.63 17.91
CA LYS A 558 -12.95 42.86 18.95
C LYS A 558 -12.68 44.13 19.76
N THR A 559 -11.42 44.43 20.08
CA THR A 559 -11.03 45.70 20.73
C THR A 559 -11.19 46.92 19.82
N LYS A 560 -10.88 46.82 18.53
CA LYS A 560 -11.13 47.89 17.55
C LYS A 560 -12.63 48.20 17.41
N MET A 561 -13.46 47.17 17.21
CA MET A 561 -14.92 47.32 17.12
C MET A 561 -15.51 47.95 18.38
N LYS A 562 -15.10 47.50 19.59
CA LYS A 562 -15.53 48.12 20.84
C LYS A 562 -15.24 49.61 20.91
N ARG A 563 -14.02 50.05 20.54
CA ARG A 563 -13.65 51.48 20.54
C ARG A 563 -14.48 52.29 19.54
N LEU A 564 -14.72 51.76 18.34
CA LEU A 564 -15.57 52.42 17.34
C LEU A 564 -17.02 52.56 17.83
N GLN A 565 -17.56 51.54 18.50
CA GLN A 565 -18.88 51.60 19.12
C GLN A 565 -18.94 52.64 20.26
N THR A 566 -17.88 52.81 21.06
CA THR A 566 -17.84 53.86 22.10
C THR A 566 -17.89 55.26 21.50
N VAL A 567 -17.18 55.47 20.38
CA VAL A 567 -17.12 56.75 19.64
C VAL A 567 -18.38 57.04 18.81
N GLN A 568 -19.29 56.07 18.66
CA GLN A 568 -20.62 56.25 18.05
C GLN A 568 -21.75 56.36 19.09
N GLN A 569 -21.43 56.35 20.39
CA GLN A 569 -22.37 56.52 21.50
C GLN A 569 -22.03 57.76 22.36
N SER A 570 -21.09 58.57 21.89
CA SER A 570 -20.65 59.86 22.42
C SER A 570 -20.85 60.95 21.38
#